data_AF-A0A8T6U4F9-F1
#
_entry.id   AF-A0A8T6U4F9-F1
#
_cell.length_a   1.000
_cell.length_b   1.000
_cell.length_c   1.000
_cell.angle_alpha   90.00
_cell.angle_beta   90.00
_cell.angle_gamma   90.00
#
_symmetry.space_group_name_H-M   'P 1'
#
loop_
_entity.id
_entity.type
_entity.pdbx_description
1 polymer ?
#
loop_
_entity_poly.entity_id
_entity_poly.type
_entity_poly.pdbx_seq_one_letter_code
_entity_poly.pdbx_strand_id
1 'polypeptide(L)'
;MVDNAPKQVAKLILPFAVPAEDQIKAFTKDVEMAAVLYLAESNRKTGDGHFWKKPDEKLAFIAEVCYPIWLVPWNGETLLFDGLGVTTSTLSYDILPDIDAFNHDIRASAKT
;
A
#
# COMPACT_ATOMS: atom_id res chain seq x y z
N MET A 1 -39.10 18.64 -13.40
CA MET A 1 -38.29 17.86 -12.44
C MET A 1 -37.47 16.91 -13.27
N VAL A 2 -36.15 17.06 -13.29
CA VAL A 2 -35.26 16.12 -14.01
C VAL A 2 -34.89 15.06 -12.98
N ASP A 3 -35.38 13.85 -13.17
CA ASP A 3 -35.04 12.69 -12.34
C ASP A 3 -33.55 12.37 -12.54
N ASN A 4 -32.70 12.92 -11.69
CA ASN A 4 -31.30 12.53 -11.58
C ASN A 4 -31.21 11.26 -10.72
N ALA A 5 -31.70 10.13 -11.25
CA ALA A 5 -31.32 8.84 -10.70
C ALA A 5 -29.79 8.68 -10.86
N PRO A 6 -29.04 8.27 -9.82
CA PRO A 6 -27.60 8.10 -9.93
C PRO A 6 -27.31 7.08 -11.04
N LYS A 7 -26.66 7.57 -12.10
CA LYS A 7 -26.24 6.75 -13.24
C LYS A 7 -25.34 5.64 -12.70
N GLN A 8 -25.72 4.38 -12.91
CA GLN A 8 -24.98 3.22 -12.41
C GLN A 8 -23.54 3.28 -12.94
N VAL A 9 -22.58 3.52 -12.05
CA VAL A 9 -21.16 3.57 -12.40
C VAL A 9 -20.68 2.13 -12.51
N ALA A 10 -20.26 1.72 -13.71
CA ALA A 10 -19.63 0.43 -13.91
C ALA A 10 -18.31 0.40 -13.11
N LYS A 11 -18.25 -0.45 -12.08
CA LYS A 11 -17.03 -0.67 -11.30
C LYS A 11 -16.29 -1.86 -11.89
N LEU A 12 -15.29 -1.60 -12.72
CA LEU A 12 -14.37 -2.62 -13.19
C LEU A 12 -13.26 -2.79 -12.14
N ILE A 13 -13.21 -3.94 -11.50
CA ILE A 13 -12.10 -4.31 -10.61
C ILE A 13 -11.15 -5.16 -11.43
N LEU A 14 -9.95 -4.63 -11.67
CA LEU A 14 -8.90 -5.38 -12.36
C LEU A 14 -8.24 -6.36 -11.38
N PRO A 15 -7.99 -7.61 -11.78
CA PRO A 15 -7.16 -8.52 -10.99
C PRO A 15 -5.71 -8.02 -10.95
N PHE A 16 -5.00 -8.28 -9.85
CA PHE A 16 -3.60 -7.87 -9.67
C PHE A 16 -2.64 -8.64 -10.57
N ALA A 17 -2.98 -9.89 -10.87
CA ALA A 17 -2.24 -10.74 -11.78
C ALA A 17 -3.20 -11.66 -12.52
N VAL A 18 -2.83 -12.00 -13.75
CA VAL A 18 -3.54 -12.96 -14.59
C VAL A 18 -2.56 -14.04 -15.04
N PRO A 19 -3.00 -15.31 -15.13
CA PRO A 19 -2.19 -16.36 -15.73
C PRO A 19 -1.73 -15.99 -17.14
N ALA A 20 -0.50 -16.34 -17.49
CA ALA A 20 -0.05 -16.29 -18.88
C ALA A 20 -0.72 -17.41 -19.69
N GLU A 21 -0.93 -17.19 -20.99
CA GLU A 21 -1.60 -18.16 -21.88
C GLU A 21 -0.90 -19.52 -21.93
N ASP A 22 0.43 -19.54 -21.75
CA ASP A 22 1.29 -20.73 -21.81
C ASP A 22 1.60 -21.32 -20.42
N GLN A 23 0.93 -20.87 -19.36
CA GLN A 23 1.28 -21.25 -18.01
C GLN A 23 0.91 -22.71 -17.72
N ILE A 24 1.94 -23.54 -17.55
CA ILE A 24 1.81 -25.00 -17.30
C ILE A 24 1.28 -25.31 -15.89
N LYS A 25 1.49 -24.41 -14.92
CA LYS A 25 1.05 -24.56 -13.52
C LYS A 25 -0.04 -23.56 -13.17
N ALA A 26 -0.93 -23.96 -12.26
CA ALA A 26 -1.97 -23.08 -11.74
C ALA A 26 -1.36 -21.84 -11.05
N PHE A 27 -1.83 -20.67 -11.43
CA PHE A 27 -1.55 -19.41 -10.72
C PHE A 27 -2.41 -19.36 -9.46
N THR A 28 -1.80 -19.63 -8.31
CA THR A 28 -2.47 -19.55 -7.01
C THR A 28 -2.18 -18.22 -6.32
N LYS A 29 -3.01 -17.88 -5.32
CA LYS A 29 -2.79 -16.67 -4.52
C LYS A 29 -1.42 -16.66 -3.81
N ASP A 30 -0.93 -17.84 -3.42
CA ASP A 30 0.40 -17.96 -2.80
C ASP A 30 1.53 -17.62 -3.77
N VAL A 31 1.39 -17.99 -5.05
CA VAL A 31 2.37 -17.65 -6.10
C VAL A 31 2.36 -16.14 -6.35
N GLU A 32 1.17 -15.53 -6.43
CA GLU A 32 1.02 -14.09 -6.54
C GLU A 32 1.70 -13.37 -5.37
N MET A 33 1.39 -13.78 -4.13
CA MET A 33 1.95 -13.17 -2.92
C MET A 33 3.47 -13.35 -2.83
N ALA A 34 3.99 -14.52 -3.19
CA ALA A 34 5.43 -14.77 -3.21
C ALA A 34 6.15 -13.88 -4.24
N ALA A 35 5.55 -13.68 -5.42
CA ALA A 35 6.09 -12.80 -6.44
C ALA A 35 6.10 -11.33 -6.00
N VAL A 36 5.00 -10.86 -5.38
CA VAL A 36 4.91 -9.49 -4.84
C VAL A 36 5.93 -9.28 -3.71
N LEU A 37 6.07 -10.25 -2.80
CA LEU A 37 7.07 -10.19 -1.73
C LEU A 37 8.50 -10.13 -2.27
N TYR A 38 8.82 -10.98 -3.25
CA TYR A 38 10.13 -10.96 -3.89
C TYR A 38 10.44 -9.60 -4.53
N LEU A 39 9.47 -9.04 -5.25
CA LEU A 39 9.63 -7.73 -5.89
C LEU A 39 9.81 -6.61 -4.86
N ALA A 40 9.01 -6.62 -3.78
CA ALA A 40 9.10 -5.65 -2.69
C ALA A 40 10.48 -5.69 -2.02
N GLU A 41 10.98 -6.89 -1.67
CA GLU A 41 12.31 -7.06 -1.08
C GLU A 41 13.44 -6.66 -2.04
N SER A 42 13.33 -6.97 -3.33
CA SER A 42 14.35 -6.59 -4.32
C SER A 42 14.50 -5.09 -4.50
N ASN A 43 13.43 -4.33 -4.27
CA ASN A 43 13.39 -2.87 -4.38
C ASN A 43 13.68 -2.16 -3.05
N ARG A 44 13.77 -2.90 -1.93
CA ARG A 44 13.98 -2.37 -0.58
C ARG A 44 15.33 -1.65 -0.51
N LYS A 45 15.33 -0.43 0.04
CA LYS A 45 16.57 0.32 0.24
C LYS A 45 17.36 -0.28 1.40
N THR A 46 18.49 -0.91 1.07
CA THR A 46 19.50 -1.28 2.06
C THR A 46 20.29 -0.05 2.48
N GLY A 47 20.64 0.02 3.76
CA GLY A 47 21.34 1.13 4.40
C GLY A 47 22.80 1.32 3.98
N ASP A 48 23.24 0.56 2.98
CA ASP A 48 24.64 0.37 2.59
C ASP A 48 25.17 1.48 1.67
N GLY A 49 24.80 2.73 1.95
CA GLY A 49 25.37 3.89 1.28
C GLY A 49 26.80 4.14 1.76
N HIS A 50 27.77 4.19 0.84
CA HIS A 50 29.21 4.35 1.13
C HIS A 50 29.54 5.54 2.05
N PHE A 51 28.71 6.59 2.05
CA PHE A 51 28.97 7.81 2.82
C PHE A 51 28.08 7.98 4.07
N TRP A 52 26.86 7.44 4.08
CA TRP A 52 25.88 7.64 5.15
C TRP A 52 25.16 6.33 5.44
N LYS A 53 25.48 5.69 6.58
CA LYS A 53 24.73 4.54 7.10
C LYS A 53 23.32 5.01 7.47
N LYS A 54 22.35 4.71 6.61
CA LYS A 54 20.93 4.85 6.95
C LYS A 54 20.44 3.53 7.54
N PRO A 55 19.43 3.55 8.44
CA PRO A 55 18.79 2.31 8.84
C PRO A 55 18.14 1.65 7.61
N ASP A 56 18.23 0.32 7.55
CA ASP A 56 17.57 -0.46 6.51
C ASP A 56 16.07 -0.19 6.52
N GLU A 57 15.50 0.03 5.34
CA GLU A 57 14.06 0.04 5.18
C GLU A 57 13.50 -1.31 5.62
N LYS A 58 12.46 -1.36 6.45
CA LYS A 58 11.85 -2.63 6.88
C LYS A 58 10.53 -2.83 6.15
N LEU A 59 10.35 -3.98 5.52
CA LEU A 59 9.05 -4.39 5.00
C LEU A 59 8.18 -4.88 6.16
N ALA A 60 7.25 -4.04 6.62
CA ALA A 60 6.39 -4.36 7.75
C ALA A 60 5.21 -5.26 7.35
N PHE A 61 4.60 -4.98 6.20
CA PHE A 61 3.49 -5.75 5.63
C PHE A 61 3.33 -5.46 4.14
N ILE A 62 2.58 -6.32 3.46
CA ILE A 62 2.08 -6.11 2.09
C ILE A 62 0.56 -6.13 2.18
N ALA A 63 -0.10 -5.18 1.51
CA ALA A 63 -1.55 -5.12 1.44
C ALA A 63 -2.01 -5.02 -0.02
N GLU A 64 -3.02 -5.79 -0.36
CA GLU A 64 -3.69 -5.73 -1.65
C GLU A 64 -4.73 -4.61 -1.63
N VAL A 65 -4.49 -3.53 -2.38
CA VAL A 65 -5.37 -2.37 -2.47
C VAL A 65 -5.71 -2.07 -3.92
N CYS A 66 -6.99 -1.89 -4.24
CA CYS A 66 -7.43 -1.63 -5.62
C CYS A 66 -6.58 -0.54 -6.26
N TYR A 67 -6.00 -0.82 -7.42
CA TYR A 67 -5.17 0.13 -8.13
C TYR A 67 -6.00 1.37 -8.48
N PRO A 68 -5.52 2.60 -8.18
CA PRO A 68 -6.29 3.83 -8.40
C PRO A 68 -6.28 4.23 -9.89
N ILE A 69 -6.92 3.43 -10.73
CA ILE A 69 -7.21 3.78 -12.13
C ILE A 69 -8.60 4.40 -12.20
N TRP A 70 -8.70 5.57 -12.83
CA TRP A 70 -9.97 6.20 -13.17
C TRP A 70 -10.16 6.22 -14.69
N LEU A 71 -11.30 5.70 -15.13
CA LEU A 71 -11.77 5.81 -16.51
C LEU A 71 -12.86 6.87 -16.57
N VAL A 72 -12.61 7.96 -17.28
CA VAL A 72 -13.54 9.09 -17.38
C VAL A 72 -13.95 9.29 -18.84
N PRO A 73 -15.23 9.17 -19.21
CA PRO A 73 -15.68 9.46 -20.56
C PRO A 73 -15.53 10.95 -20.88
N TRP A 74 -14.96 11.30 -22.03
CA TRP A 74 -14.75 12.68 -22.47
C TRP A 74 -14.86 12.78 -24.00
N ASN A 75 -15.82 13.59 -24.49
CA ASN A 75 -16.02 13.86 -25.92
C ASN A 75 -16.07 12.61 -26.84
N GLY A 76 -16.70 11.53 -26.39
CA GLY A 76 -16.78 10.27 -27.15
C GLY A 76 -15.56 9.36 -27.01
N GLU A 77 -14.53 9.80 -26.30
CA GLU A 77 -13.36 9.00 -25.92
C GLU A 77 -13.39 8.65 -24.42
N THR A 78 -12.40 7.88 -23.96
CA THR A 78 -12.21 7.53 -22.54
C THR A 78 -10.82 7.96 -22.09
N LEU A 79 -10.76 8.85 -21.13
CA LEU A 79 -9.52 9.25 -20.46
C LEU A 79 -9.16 8.19 -19.41
N LEU A 80 -7.90 7.76 -19.41
CA LEU A 80 -7.32 6.87 -18.41
C LEU A 80 -6.40 7.69 -17.51
N PHE A 81 -6.72 7.78 -16.23
CA PHE A 81 -5.87 8.42 -15.22
C PHE A 81 -5.22 7.36 -14.34
N ASP A 82 -3.89 7.35 -14.32
CA ASP A 82 -3.06 6.53 -13.43
C ASP A 82 -2.75 7.32 -12.15
N GLY A 83 -3.26 6.85 -11.00
CA GLY A 83 -2.96 7.42 -9.69
C GLY A 83 -1.66 6.91 -9.05
N LEU A 84 -0.94 5.99 -9.70
CA LEU A 84 0.31 5.42 -9.17
C LEU A 84 1.45 6.43 -9.24
N GLY A 85 2.26 6.49 -8.18
CA GLY A 85 3.38 7.43 -8.07
C GLY A 85 2.98 8.86 -7.68
N VAL A 86 1.69 9.17 -7.56
CA VAL A 86 1.20 10.49 -7.13
C VAL A 86 1.32 10.70 -5.61
N THR A 87 1.40 9.61 -4.83
CA THR A 87 1.45 9.68 -3.36
C THR A 87 2.52 8.76 -2.79
N THR A 88 3.68 9.29 -2.44
CA THR A 88 4.49 8.74 -1.33
C THR A 88 4.00 9.40 -0.06
N SER A 89 3.37 8.64 0.83
CA SER A 89 2.97 9.15 2.15
C SER A 89 3.82 8.48 3.21
N THR A 90 4.56 9.28 3.96
CA THR A 90 5.16 8.83 5.21
C THR A 90 4.02 8.74 6.21
N LEU A 91 3.55 7.53 6.50
CA LEU A 91 2.57 7.33 7.57
C LEU A 91 3.30 7.53 8.91
N SER A 92 3.15 8.70 9.50
CA SER A 92 3.59 8.96 10.87
C SER A 92 2.73 8.11 11.80
N TYR A 93 3.33 7.12 12.44
CA TYR A 93 2.72 6.43 13.57
C TYR A 93 3.25 7.07 14.85
N ASP A 94 2.34 7.36 15.78
CA ASP A 94 2.74 7.75 17.11
C ASP A 94 3.44 6.55 17.75
N ILE A 95 4.71 6.74 18.11
CA ILE A 95 5.41 5.79 18.96
C ILE A 95 4.72 5.88 20.31
N LEU A 96 4.07 4.80 20.73
CA LEU A 96 3.46 4.74 22.05
C LEU A 96 4.54 5.08 23.09
N PRO A 97 4.31 6.06 23.98
CA PRO A 97 5.28 6.39 25.02
C PRO A 97 5.52 5.16 25.89
N ASP A 98 6.74 5.06 26.43
CA ASP A 98 7.12 3.97 27.31
C ASP A 98 6.16 3.92 28.52
N ILE A 99 5.30 2.90 28.50
CA ILE A 99 4.25 2.69 29.49
C ILE A 99 4.87 2.39 30.86
N ASP A 100 6.02 1.73 30.89
CA ASP A 100 6.71 1.40 32.13
C ASP A 100 7.32 2.66 32.76
N ALA A 101 7.94 3.51 31.94
CA ALA A 101 8.42 4.83 32.38
C ALA A 101 7.27 5.72 32.90
N PHE A 102 6.15 5.78 32.17
CA PHE A 102 4.97 6.54 32.59
C PHE A 102 4.41 6.05 33.94
N ASN A 103 4.25 4.73 34.10
CA ASN A 103 3.76 4.13 35.33
C ASN A 103 4.71 4.37 36.51
N HIS A 104 6.02 4.35 36.26
CA HIS A 104 7.02 4.68 37.26
C HIS A 104 6.83 6.12 37.76
N ASP A 105 6.69 7.08 36.85
CA ASP A 105 6.57 8.50 37.20
C ASP A 105 5.28 8.82 37.96
N ILE A 106 4.16 8.18 37.61
CA ILE A 106 2.90 8.28 38.37
C ILE A 106 3.06 7.73 39.79
N ARG A 107 3.74 6.58 39.95
CA ARG A 107 3.99 6.00 41.28
C ARG A 107 4.96 6.83 42.10
N ALA A 108 5.96 7.45 41.46
CA ALA A 108 6.93 8.31 42.11
C ALA A 108 6.28 9.61 42.59
N SER A 109 5.45 10.25 41.77
CA SER A 109 4.73 11.48 42.12
C SER A 109 3.69 11.27 43.23
N ALA A 110 3.01 10.12 43.27
CA ALA A 110 2.04 9.78 44.31
C ALA A 110 2.65 9.49 45.70
N LYS A 111 3.98 9.38 45.81
CA LYS A 111 4.69 9.15 47.09
C LYS A 111 5.21 10.45 47.73
N THR A 112 4.81 11.61 47.21
CA THR A 112 5.10 12.94 47.76
C THR A 112 3.85 13.49 48.42
#